data_AF-A0A0G0XKR6-F1
#
_entry.id   AF-A0A0G0XKR6-F1
#
_cell.length_a   1.000
_cell.length_b   1.000
_cell.length_c   1.000
_cell.angle_alpha   90.00
_cell.angle_beta   90.00
_cell.angle_gamma   90.00
#
_symmetry.space_group_name_H-M   'P 1'
#
loop_
_entity.id
_entity.type
_entity.pdbx_description
1 polymer ?
#
loop_
_entity_poly.entity_id
_entity_poly.type
_entity_poly.pdbx_seq_one_letter_code
_entity_poly.pdbx_strand_id
1 'polypeptide(L)'
;MPKTKIKKTPKKDEQKELKKTGVLELKSEKSENAETETENREENMKLNGNGKEKYYQAIGRRKESIARIRFYTKKSTDTVEDEKALITINGKDYADYFSDVNLRNIVESPLRKLKSLNRFKASVVVRGGGLTGQADAIKHGLSRALVQFDINFKKKLKKAGFLTRDSRIKERRKYGLKKARKAPQWNKR
;
A
#
# COMPACT_ATOMS: atom_id res chain seq x y z
N MET A 1 -79.24 -12.98 12.48
CA MET A 1 -78.23 -11.89 12.54
C MET A 1 -77.72 -11.76 13.96
N PRO A 2 -76.45 -12.11 14.26
CA PRO A 2 -75.89 -11.94 15.60
C PRO A 2 -75.17 -10.59 15.73
N LYS A 3 -75.45 -9.90 16.85
CA LYS A 3 -74.90 -8.59 17.22
C LYS A 3 -73.41 -8.70 17.58
N THR A 4 -72.56 -7.93 16.92
CA THR A 4 -71.13 -7.82 17.22
C THR A 4 -70.93 -6.96 18.48
N LYS A 5 -70.28 -7.52 19.51
CA LYS A 5 -69.86 -6.78 20.71
C LYS A 5 -68.74 -5.80 20.33
N ILE A 6 -69.00 -4.51 20.50
CA ILE A 6 -68.00 -3.44 20.37
C ILE A 6 -67.09 -3.50 21.61
N LYS A 7 -65.80 -3.76 21.41
CA LYS A 7 -64.78 -3.62 22.46
C LYS A 7 -64.60 -2.13 22.79
N LYS A 8 -64.82 -1.74 24.05
CA LYS A 8 -64.47 -0.41 24.56
C LYS A 8 -62.96 -0.21 24.44
N THR A 9 -62.55 0.86 23.78
CA THR A 9 -61.18 1.37 23.74
C THR A 9 -60.78 1.94 25.12
N PRO A 10 -59.53 1.76 25.56
CA PRO A 10 -59.07 2.32 26.84
C PRO A 10 -59.13 3.85 26.83
N LYS A 11 -59.40 4.45 28.00
CA LYS A 11 -59.60 5.89 28.17
C LYS A 11 -58.29 6.66 27.95
N LYS A 12 -58.46 7.90 27.49
CA LYS A 12 -57.45 8.85 27.01
C LYS A 12 -56.32 9.17 28.00
N ASP A 13 -56.51 8.85 29.29
CA ASP A 13 -55.56 9.13 30.37
C ASP A 13 -54.46 8.04 30.49
N GLU A 14 -54.78 6.75 30.29
CA GLU A 14 -53.80 5.66 30.25
C GLU A 14 -52.87 5.75 29.03
N GLN A 15 -53.38 6.29 27.91
CA GLN A 15 -52.58 6.55 26.71
C GLN A 15 -51.60 7.72 26.88
N LYS A 16 -51.79 8.56 27.90
CA LYS A 16 -50.95 9.73 28.17
C LYS A 16 -49.77 9.36 29.08
N GLU A 17 -49.94 8.42 30.00
CA GLU A 17 -48.86 7.87 30.82
C GLU A 17 -47.89 6.99 30.01
N LEU A 18 -48.41 6.06 29.19
CA LEU A 18 -47.59 5.20 28.30
C LEU A 18 -46.80 5.97 27.24
N LYS A 19 -47.29 7.15 26.83
CA LYS A 19 -46.58 8.05 25.90
C LYS A 19 -45.58 8.96 26.60
N LYS A 20 -45.76 9.26 27.88
CA LYS A 20 -44.83 10.08 28.66
C LYS A 20 -43.62 9.26 29.12
N THR A 21 -43.81 7.98 29.45
CA THR A 21 -42.75 7.02 29.74
C THR A 21 -41.95 6.65 28.48
N GLY A 22 -42.61 6.33 27.36
CA GLY A 22 -41.91 6.01 26.11
C GLY A 22 -41.16 7.18 25.44
N VAL A 23 -41.56 8.43 25.68
CA VAL A 23 -40.83 9.63 25.19
C VAL A 23 -39.62 9.96 26.07
N LEU A 24 -39.62 9.54 27.34
CA LEU A 24 -38.45 9.64 28.22
C LEU A 24 -37.41 8.56 27.85
N GLU A 25 -37.84 7.32 27.58
CA GLU A 25 -36.97 6.21 27.12
C GLU A 25 -36.37 6.46 25.71
N LEU A 26 -37.15 6.98 24.75
CA LEU A 26 -36.62 7.31 23.42
C LEU A 26 -35.69 8.54 23.38
N LYS A 27 -35.70 9.37 24.43
CA LYS A 27 -34.76 10.49 24.60
C LYS A 27 -33.48 10.06 25.30
N SER A 28 -33.56 9.13 26.26
CA SER A 28 -32.37 8.54 26.91
C SER A 28 -31.63 7.58 25.99
N GLU A 29 -32.32 6.77 25.18
CA GLU A 29 -31.69 5.86 24.21
C GLU A 29 -31.03 6.61 23.04
N LYS A 30 -31.53 7.79 22.67
CA LYS A 30 -30.89 8.65 21.65
C LYS A 30 -29.66 9.39 22.19
N SER A 31 -29.65 9.76 23.47
CA SER A 31 -28.45 10.35 24.10
C SER A 31 -27.40 9.28 24.37
N GLU A 32 -27.79 8.08 24.83
CA GLU A 32 -26.86 6.97 25.09
C GLU A 32 -26.24 6.40 23.79
N ASN A 33 -26.99 6.34 22.68
CA ASN A 33 -26.43 5.96 21.37
C ASN A 33 -25.53 7.06 20.76
N ALA A 34 -25.81 8.34 21.02
CA ALA A 34 -24.95 9.44 20.58
C ALA A 34 -23.67 9.51 21.41
N GLU A 35 -23.76 9.26 22.72
CA GLU A 35 -22.64 9.20 23.66
C GLU A 35 -21.72 8.01 23.35
N THR A 36 -22.28 6.83 23.09
CA THR A 36 -21.50 5.64 22.67
C THR A 36 -20.89 5.78 21.27
N GLU A 37 -21.53 6.48 20.32
CA GLU A 37 -20.90 6.82 19.04
C GLU A 37 -19.77 7.84 19.20
N THR A 38 -19.92 8.83 20.10
CA THR A 38 -18.85 9.79 20.40
C THR A 38 -17.71 9.16 21.19
N GLU A 39 -17.96 8.25 22.13
CA GLU A 39 -16.95 7.50 22.87
C GLU A 39 -16.19 6.54 21.97
N ASN A 40 -16.86 5.81 21.07
CA ASN A 40 -16.21 4.98 20.06
C ASN A 40 -15.41 5.81 19.05
N ARG A 41 -15.86 7.03 18.73
CA ARG A 41 -15.15 7.96 17.85
C ARG A 41 -13.95 8.60 18.55
N GLU A 42 -14.06 8.89 19.84
CA GLU A 42 -12.98 9.37 20.71
C GLU A 42 -11.95 8.27 21.00
N GLU A 43 -12.34 7.02 21.20
CA GLU A 43 -11.42 5.88 21.30
C GLU A 43 -10.68 5.65 19.98
N ASN A 44 -11.38 5.75 18.84
CA ASN A 44 -10.74 5.74 17.51
C ASN A 44 -9.81 6.96 17.29
N MET A 45 -10.10 8.12 17.89
CA MET A 45 -9.23 9.30 17.85
C MET A 45 -8.04 9.18 18.82
N LYS A 46 -8.21 8.54 19.97
CA LYS A 46 -7.16 8.28 20.99
C LYS A 46 -6.18 7.18 20.53
N LEU A 47 -6.62 6.20 19.73
CA LEU A 47 -5.76 5.25 19.03
C LEU A 47 -4.95 5.88 17.88
N ASN A 48 -5.34 7.07 17.41
CA ASN A 48 -4.62 7.89 16.44
C ASN A 48 -3.61 8.85 17.10
N GLY A 49 -3.15 8.53 18.31
CA GLY A 49 -1.99 9.19 18.93
C GLY A 49 -0.69 8.86 18.19
N ASN A 50 -0.41 9.54 17.07
CA ASN A 50 0.88 9.60 16.37
C ASN A 50 1.72 8.30 16.34
N GLY A 51 1.05 7.15 16.26
CA GLY A 51 1.66 5.83 16.21
C GLY A 51 2.21 5.60 14.81
N LYS A 52 3.42 6.10 14.54
CA LYS A 52 4.11 5.85 13.27
C LYS A 52 4.21 4.34 13.08
N GLU A 53 3.47 3.82 12.10
CA GLU A 53 3.48 2.40 11.75
C GLU A 53 4.92 1.94 11.49
N LYS A 54 5.30 0.82 12.11
CA LYS A 54 6.66 0.29 11.98
C LYS A 54 6.91 -0.08 10.52
N TYR A 55 7.94 0.54 9.94
CA TYR A 55 8.35 0.29 8.57
C TYR A 55 9.83 -0.08 8.49
N TYR A 56 10.17 -0.86 7.48
CA TYR A 56 11.54 -1.18 7.12
C TYR A 56 11.97 -0.28 5.97
N GLN A 57 13.15 0.34 6.10
CA GLN A 57 13.64 1.31 5.13
C GLN A 57 14.79 0.75 4.32
N ALA A 58 14.61 0.74 3.00
CA ALA A 58 15.65 0.33 2.07
C ALA A 58 15.80 1.32 0.91
N ILE A 59 16.96 1.24 0.27
CA ILE A 59 17.29 2.04 -0.90
C ILE A 59 17.72 1.09 -2.02
N GLY A 60 17.16 1.30 -3.21
CA GLY A 60 17.59 0.67 -4.44
C GLY A 60 18.12 1.70 -5.43
N ARG A 61 19.13 1.33 -6.22
CA ARG A 61 19.74 2.21 -7.22
C ARG A 61 20.09 1.43 -8.48
N ARG A 62 19.87 2.02 -9.66
CA ARG A 62 20.34 1.51 -10.96
C ARG A 62 20.59 2.65 -11.91
N LYS A 63 21.74 2.65 -12.59
CA LYS A 63 22.18 3.77 -13.42
C LYS A 63 22.05 5.07 -12.61
N GLU A 64 21.15 5.97 -13.04
CA GLU A 64 20.85 7.24 -12.37
C GLU A 64 19.57 7.19 -11.52
N SER A 65 18.80 6.10 -11.58
CA SER A 65 17.55 5.95 -10.84
C SER A 65 17.79 5.58 -9.38
N ILE A 66 17.12 6.28 -8.48
CA ILE A 66 17.16 6.07 -7.03
C ILE A 66 15.74 5.82 -6.52
N ALA A 67 15.52 4.69 -5.86
CA ALA A 67 14.29 4.32 -5.20
C ALA A 67 14.49 4.28 -3.69
N ARG A 68 13.70 5.06 -2.95
CA ARG A 68 13.59 5.00 -1.48
C ARG A 68 12.30 4.30 -1.13
N ILE A 69 12.39 3.23 -0.34
CA ILE A 69 11.26 2.35 -0.07
C ILE A 69 11.00 2.35 1.43
N ARG A 70 9.73 2.53 1.77
CA ARG A 70 9.17 2.24 3.09
C ARG A 70 8.32 0.99 2.94
N PHE A 71 8.71 -0.05 3.66
CA PHE A 71 8.11 -1.37 3.56
C PHE A 71 7.34 -1.70 4.84
N TYR A 72 6.10 -2.11 4.69
CA TYR A 72 5.13 -2.33 5.76
C TYR A 72 4.59 -3.76 5.68
N THR A 73 4.17 -4.29 6.82
CA THR A 73 3.31 -5.48 6.85
C THR A 73 1.89 -5.04 6.48
N LYS A 74 1.21 -5.80 5.63
CA LYS A 74 -0.17 -5.46 5.23
C LYS A 74 -1.09 -5.47 6.47
N LYS A 75 -1.98 -4.48 6.57
CA LYS A 75 -3.05 -4.45 7.59
C LYS A 75 -4.32 -5.11 7.04
N SER A 76 -5.17 -5.60 7.93
CA SER A 76 -6.47 -6.20 7.56
C SER A 76 -7.39 -5.23 6.79
N THR A 77 -7.19 -3.93 6.95
CA THR A 77 -7.98 -2.87 6.31
C THR A 77 -7.60 -2.59 4.85
N ASP A 78 -6.44 -3.06 4.39
CA ASP A 78 -6.01 -2.82 3.02
C ASP A 78 -6.72 -3.81 2.06
N THR A 79 -7.75 -3.33 1.36
CA THR A 79 -8.46 -4.08 0.32
C THR A 79 -7.53 -4.29 -0.88
N VAL A 80 -7.30 -5.54 -1.26
CA VAL A 80 -6.48 -5.88 -2.43
C VAL A 80 -7.16 -7.03 -3.15
N GLU A 81 -7.34 -6.90 -4.46
CA GLU A 81 -7.75 -8.01 -5.33
C GLU A 81 -6.65 -9.08 -5.32
N ASP A 82 -7.01 -10.35 -5.11
CA ASP A 82 -6.16 -11.45 -4.61
C ASP A 82 -4.84 -11.73 -5.37
N GLU A 83 -4.60 -11.09 -6.51
CA GLU A 83 -3.41 -11.28 -7.34
C GLU A 83 -2.45 -10.08 -7.41
N LYS A 84 -2.83 -8.92 -6.85
CA LYS A 84 -2.08 -7.66 -7.02
C LYS A 84 -1.18 -7.35 -5.82
N ALA A 85 0.02 -6.82 -6.05
CA ALA A 85 0.87 -6.33 -4.98
C ALA A 85 0.42 -4.93 -4.53
N LEU A 86 0.35 -4.65 -3.22
CA LEU A 86 0.01 -3.30 -2.75
C LEU A 86 1.25 -2.39 -2.74
N ILE A 87 1.57 -1.84 -3.91
CA ILE A 87 2.75 -0.98 -4.13
C ILE A 87 2.30 0.39 -4.63
N THR A 88 2.62 1.43 -3.88
CA THR A 88 2.41 2.83 -4.28
C THR A 88 3.73 3.47 -4.68
N ILE A 89 3.77 4.13 -5.83
CA ILE A 89 4.94 4.79 -6.41
C ILE A 89 4.62 6.27 -6.59
N ASN A 90 5.32 7.15 -5.88
CA ASN A 90 5.13 8.61 -5.97
C ASN A 90 3.65 9.04 -5.83
N GLY A 91 2.89 8.35 -4.97
CA GLY A 91 1.46 8.62 -4.73
C GLY A 91 0.50 8.03 -5.76
N LYS A 92 0.99 7.30 -6.77
CA LYS A 92 0.18 6.56 -7.74
C LYS A 92 0.28 5.06 -7.50
N ASP A 93 -0.69 4.29 -7.98
CA ASP A 93 -0.56 2.84 -7.99
C ASP A 93 0.52 2.40 -8.99
N TYR A 94 1.21 1.29 -8.71
CA TYR A 94 2.29 0.82 -9.56
C TYR A 94 1.82 0.34 -10.95
N ALA A 95 0.57 -0.13 -11.08
CA ALA A 95 0.01 -0.51 -12.37
C ALA A 95 -0.21 0.71 -13.25
N ASP A 96 -0.63 1.83 -12.67
CA ASP A 96 -0.81 3.09 -13.40
C ASP A 96 0.54 3.77 -13.72
N TYR A 97 1.52 3.61 -12.83
CA TYR A 97 2.85 4.19 -13.02
C TYR A 97 3.63 3.52 -14.16
N PHE A 98 3.56 2.19 -14.25
CA PHE A 98 4.20 1.42 -15.31
C PHE A 98 3.16 0.96 -16.31
N SER A 99 3.14 1.55 -17.50
CA SER A 99 2.24 1.08 -18.58
C SER A 99 2.59 -0.33 -19.09
N ASP A 100 3.88 -0.66 -19.12
CA ASP A 100 4.38 -1.96 -19.60
C ASP A 100 4.28 -3.05 -18.53
N VAL A 101 3.62 -4.15 -18.87
CA VAL A 101 3.44 -5.34 -18.03
C VAL A 101 4.79 -5.95 -17.63
N ASN A 102 5.80 -5.90 -18.50
CA ASN A 102 7.12 -6.42 -18.18
C ASN A 102 7.76 -5.67 -17.02
N LEU A 103 7.58 -4.34 -16.97
CA LEU A 103 8.10 -3.51 -15.89
C LEU A 103 7.38 -3.79 -14.56
N ARG A 104 6.05 -4.00 -14.60
CA ARG A 104 5.26 -4.42 -13.44
C ARG A 104 5.78 -5.75 -12.87
N ASN A 105 5.98 -6.74 -13.75
CA ASN A 105 6.53 -8.04 -13.37
C ASN A 105 7.92 -7.96 -12.74
N ILE A 106 8.78 -7.05 -13.22
CA ILE A 106 10.10 -6.80 -12.63
C ILE A 106 9.98 -6.26 -11.21
N VAL A 107 9.04 -5.35 -10.95
CA VAL A 107 8.82 -4.76 -9.61
C VAL A 107 8.28 -5.81 -8.64
N GLU A 108 7.36 -6.67 -9.10
CA GLU A 108 6.76 -7.74 -8.30
C GLU A 108 7.68 -8.95 -8.08
N SER A 109 8.72 -9.12 -8.91
CA SER A 109 9.57 -10.31 -8.92
C SER A 109 10.10 -10.78 -7.56
N PRO A 110 10.55 -9.91 -6.61
CA PRO A 110 11.04 -10.38 -5.32
C PRO A 110 9.91 -10.89 -4.42
N LEU A 111 8.71 -10.28 -4.47
CA LEU A 111 7.54 -10.72 -3.71
C LEU A 111 6.96 -12.02 -4.28
N ARG A 112 6.88 -12.12 -5.61
CA ARG A 112 6.45 -13.32 -6.32
C ARG A 112 7.39 -14.50 -6.05
N LYS A 113 8.71 -14.26 -5.99
CA LYS A 113 9.70 -15.30 -5.67
C LYS A 113 9.54 -15.86 -4.25
N LEU A 114 9.08 -15.05 -3.31
CA LEU A 114 8.78 -15.46 -1.94
C LEU A 114 7.32 -15.91 -1.76
N LYS A 115 6.51 -15.96 -2.83
CA LYS A 115 5.07 -16.27 -2.78
C LYS A 115 4.33 -15.45 -1.71
N SER A 116 4.71 -14.18 -1.54
CA SER A 116 4.25 -13.33 -0.44
C SER A 116 3.68 -12.00 -0.95
N LEU A 117 3.05 -11.99 -2.12
CA LEU A 117 2.47 -10.78 -2.72
C LEU A 117 1.43 -10.12 -1.80
N ASN A 118 0.56 -10.92 -1.18
CA ASN A 118 -0.58 -10.43 -0.42
C ASN A 118 -0.24 -10.06 1.04
N ARG A 119 1.00 -10.26 1.47
CA ARG A 119 1.41 -10.08 2.89
C ARG A 119 2.00 -8.71 3.19
N PHE A 120 2.42 -7.98 2.16
CA PHE A 120 3.24 -6.79 2.32
C PHE A 120 2.68 -5.61 1.56
N LYS A 121 2.96 -4.43 2.09
CA LYS A 121 2.63 -3.14 1.50
C LYS A 121 3.90 -2.33 1.35
N ALA A 122 4.08 -1.66 0.22
CA ALA A 122 5.26 -0.82 -0.02
C ALA A 122 4.85 0.57 -0.51
N SER A 123 5.39 1.60 0.12
CA SER A 123 5.38 2.96 -0.40
C SER A 123 6.77 3.31 -0.91
N VAL A 124 6.84 3.73 -2.16
CA VAL A 124 8.10 3.96 -2.86
C VAL A 124 8.14 5.37 -3.42
N VAL A 125 9.23 6.07 -3.13
CA VAL A 125 9.56 7.35 -3.76
C VAL A 125 10.72 7.13 -4.72
N VAL A 126 10.51 7.42 -5.99
CA VAL A 126 11.49 7.20 -7.05
C VAL A 126 11.80 8.49 -7.79
N ARG A 127 13.08 8.70 -8.08
CA ARG A 127 13.56 9.84 -8.87
C ARG A 127 14.76 9.45 -9.74
N GLY A 128 14.92 10.15 -10.86
CA GLY A 128 16.05 10.00 -11.79
C GLY A 128 15.96 8.82 -12.77
N GLY A 129 16.79 8.87 -13.81
CA GLY A 129 16.86 7.89 -14.89
C GLY A 129 15.56 7.77 -15.69
N GLY A 130 15.26 6.55 -16.18
CA GLY A 130 14.03 6.25 -16.92
C GLY A 130 13.29 5.04 -16.36
N LEU A 131 12.08 4.74 -16.87
CA LEU A 131 11.15 3.75 -16.30
C LEU A 131 11.79 2.38 -16.05
N THR A 132 12.55 1.84 -17.00
CA THR A 132 13.25 0.54 -16.82
C THR A 132 14.30 0.60 -15.72
N GLY A 133 15.03 1.71 -15.63
CA GLY A 133 16.02 1.94 -14.57
C GLY A 133 15.37 2.01 -13.20
N GLN A 134 14.21 2.66 -13.14
CA GLN A 134 13.39 2.81 -11.96
C GLN A 134 12.81 1.47 -11.50
N ALA A 135 12.19 0.68 -12.38
CA ALA A 135 11.63 -0.64 -12.04
C ALA A 135 12.68 -1.56 -11.40
N ASP A 136 13.87 -1.66 -11.99
CA ASP A 136 14.97 -2.46 -11.42
C ASP A 136 15.51 -1.88 -10.11
N ALA A 137 15.53 -0.55 -9.95
CA ALA A 137 15.91 0.09 -8.69
C ALA A 137 14.91 -0.26 -7.58
N ILE A 138 13.60 -0.25 -7.88
CA ILE A 138 12.54 -0.67 -6.95
C ILE A 138 12.72 -2.14 -6.58
N LYS A 139 12.88 -3.04 -7.57
CA LYS A 139 13.16 -4.47 -7.36
C LYS A 139 14.31 -4.70 -6.38
N HIS A 140 15.44 -4.02 -6.63
CA HIS A 140 16.63 -4.15 -5.78
C HIS A 140 16.38 -3.63 -4.36
N GLY A 141 15.69 -2.50 -4.23
CA GLY A 141 15.36 -1.94 -2.94
C GLY A 141 14.34 -2.78 -2.14
N LEU A 142 13.32 -3.34 -2.79
CA LEU A 142 12.34 -4.24 -2.16
C LEU A 142 13.03 -5.49 -1.62
N SER A 143 13.97 -6.05 -2.40
CA SER A 143 14.76 -7.20 -1.97
C SER A 143 15.59 -6.90 -0.72
N ARG A 144 16.12 -5.68 -0.60
CA ARG A 144 16.85 -5.25 0.61
C ARG A 144 15.91 -5.04 1.81
N ALA A 145 14.72 -4.47 1.58
CA ALA A 145 13.71 -4.30 2.63
C ALA A 145 13.24 -5.66 3.18
N LEU A 146 13.00 -6.63 2.30
CA LEU A 146 12.61 -8.00 2.67
C LEU A 146 13.68 -8.69 3.54
N VAL A 147 14.97 -8.48 3.25
CA VAL A 147 16.05 -9.03 4.08
C VAL A 147 16.13 -8.35 5.45
N GLN A 148 15.77 -7.07 5.56
CA GLN A 148 15.68 -6.40 6.86
C GLN A 148 14.47 -6.87 7.67
N PHE A 149 13.39 -7.24 7.00
CA PHE A 149 12.22 -7.85 7.65
C PHE A 149 12.55 -9.22 8.22
N ASP A 150 13.11 -10.12 7.40
CA ASP A 150 13.56 -11.44 7.82
C ASP A 150 14.86 -11.84 7.11
N ILE A 151 15.89 -12.13 7.91
CA ILE A 151 17.22 -12.52 7.43
C ILE A 151 17.19 -13.85 6.66
N ASN A 152 16.22 -14.73 6.93
CA ASN A 152 16.08 -16.04 6.28
C ASN A 152 15.81 -15.90 4.78
N PHE A 153 15.20 -14.81 4.34
CA PHE A 153 14.93 -14.56 2.92
C PHE A 153 16.19 -14.27 2.10
N LYS A 154 17.30 -13.90 2.75
CA LYS A 154 18.56 -13.58 2.09
C LYS A 154 19.07 -14.70 1.19
N LYS A 155 19.01 -15.96 1.63
CA LYS A 155 19.50 -17.12 0.84
C LYS A 155 18.70 -17.29 -0.46
N LYS A 156 17.37 -17.21 -0.38
CA LYS A 156 16.47 -17.32 -1.54
C LYS A 156 16.66 -16.15 -2.51
N LEU A 157 16.71 -14.91 -2.00
CA LEU A 157 16.87 -13.70 -2.82
C LEU A 157 18.26 -13.58 -3.44
N LYS A 158 19.31 -14.02 -2.74
CA LYS A 158 20.68 -14.08 -3.28
C LYS A 158 20.77 -15.09 -4.43
N LYS A 159 20.18 -16.28 -4.29
CA LYS A 159 20.13 -17.29 -5.35
C LYS A 159 19.37 -16.79 -6.59
N ALA A 160 18.34 -15.96 -6.41
CA ALA A 160 17.61 -15.33 -7.49
C ALA A 160 18.32 -14.11 -8.12
N GLY A 161 19.44 -13.64 -7.54
CA GLY A 161 20.21 -12.51 -8.05
C GLY A 161 19.63 -11.12 -7.75
N PHE A 162 18.61 -10.99 -6.89
CA PHE A 162 17.94 -9.70 -6.66
C PHE A 162 18.70 -8.75 -5.71
N LEU A 163 19.61 -9.31 -4.90
CA LEU A 163 20.45 -8.54 -3.98
C LEU A 163 21.69 -7.93 -4.64
N THR A 164 22.03 -8.36 -5.86
CA THR A 164 23.17 -7.79 -6.58
C THR A 164 22.69 -6.61 -7.42
N ARG A 165 23.34 -5.46 -7.25
CA ARG A 165 23.11 -4.31 -8.12
C ARG A 165 23.75 -4.59 -9.48
N ASP A 166 23.00 -4.39 -10.56
CA ASP A 166 23.58 -4.37 -11.91
C ASP A 166 24.54 -3.18 -12.04
N SER A 167 25.82 -3.48 -12.27
CA SER A 167 26.90 -2.51 -12.33
C SER A 167 26.98 -1.75 -13.65
N ARG A 168 26.23 -2.15 -14.67
CA ARG A 168 26.31 -1.55 -16.02
C ARG A 168 25.89 -0.08 -15.99
N ILE A 169 26.80 0.77 -16.44
CA ILE A 169 26.58 2.20 -16.64
C ILE A 169 27.02 2.59 -18.06
N LYS A 170 26.49 3.70 -18.58
CA LYS A 170 26.89 4.21 -19.89
C LYS A 170 28.36 4.66 -19.80
N GLU A 171 29.21 4.04 -20.61
CA GLU A 171 30.60 4.48 -20.74
C GLU A 171 30.65 5.90 -21.31
N ARG A 172 31.55 6.73 -20.76
CA ARG A 172 31.81 8.08 -21.25
C ARG A 172 32.35 8.03 -22.69
N ARG A 173 32.03 9.05 -23.51
CA ARG A 173 32.70 9.25 -24.80
C ARG A 173 34.18 9.58 -24.58
N LYS A 174 35.08 8.73 -25.10
CA LYS A 174 36.53 9.00 -25.08
C LYS A 174 36.87 10.03 -26.18
N TYR A 175 37.97 10.76 -25.99
CA TYR A 175 38.44 11.75 -26.97
C TYR A 175 38.78 11.05 -28.30
N GLY A 176 38.63 11.77 -29.42
CA GLY A 176 38.86 11.22 -30.77
C GLY A 176 37.80 10.20 -31.26
N LEU A 177 36.89 9.72 -30.42
CA LEU A 177 35.84 8.78 -30.80
C LEU A 177 34.47 9.46 -30.99
N LYS A 178 33.66 8.93 -31.91
CA LYS A 178 32.28 9.40 -32.17
C LYS A 178 31.31 9.00 -31.05
N LYS A 179 31.52 7.83 -30.44
CA LYS A 179 30.80 7.32 -29.24
C LYS A 179 31.81 6.62 -28.31
N ALA A 180 31.36 6.01 -27.21
CA ALA A 180 32.24 5.36 -26.22
C ALA A 180 33.35 4.47 -26.83
N ARG A 181 33.02 3.69 -27.89
CA ARG A 181 33.96 2.80 -28.59
C ARG A 181 33.93 2.94 -30.12
N LYS A 182 33.21 3.92 -30.67
CA LYS A 182 33.04 4.07 -32.13
C LYS A 182 34.13 4.97 -32.69
N ALA A 183 35.18 4.38 -33.25
CA ALA A 183 36.22 5.11 -33.98
C ALA A 183 35.69 5.66 -35.32
N PRO A 184 36.17 6.83 -35.77
CA PRO A 184 36.04 7.20 -37.18
C PRO A 184 36.81 6.22 -38.06
N GLN A 185 36.36 6.04 -39.30
CA GLN A 185 37.14 5.32 -40.31
C GLN A 185 38.36 6.16 -40.69
N TRP A 186 39.52 5.52 -40.80
CA TRP A 186 40.78 6.16 -41.19
C TRP A 186 41.34 5.42 -42.42
N ASN A 187 41.97 6.14 -43.36
CA ASN A 187 42.60 5.56 -44.55
C ASN A 187 44.11 5.84 -44.47
N LYS A 188 44.93 4.78 -44.57
CA LYS A 188 46.40 4.86 -44.69
C LYS A 188 46.71 5.32 -46.11
N ARG A 189 47.58 6.31 -46.26
CA ARG A 189 48.17 6.72 -47.54
C ARG A 189 49.64 6.38 -47.51
#